data_AF-A0A2R6MBC9-F1
#
_entry.id   AF-A0A2R6MBC9-F1
#
_cell.length_a   1.000
_cell.length_b   1.000
_cell.length_c   1.000
_cell.angle_alpha   90.00
_cell.angle_beta   90.00
_cell.angle_gamma   90.00
#
_symmetry.space_group_name_H-M   'P 1'
#
loop_
_entity.id
_entity.type
_entity.pdbx_description
1 polymer ?
#
loop_
_entity_poly.entity_id
_entity_poly.type
_entity_poly.pdbx_seq_one_letter_code
_entity_poly.pdbx_strand_id
1 'polypeptide(L)'
;MITITDQTGAETLAKSSGGTAVKQNRDEASPYAAMQMAEGVAEEVLAQGIEGVHVEVRGPGGNLQQSPGPGAQATIRALARAGLEIGRIEDVTPIPHDGTRAPKSSGF
;
A
#
# COMPACT_ATOMS: atom_id res chain seq x y z
N MET A 1 1.80 -1.18 4.03
CA MET A 1 1.80 -2.56 3.51
C MET A 1 1.58 -2.48 2.02
N ILE A 2 2.26 -3.31 1.25
CA ILE A 2 2.03 -3.49 -0.19
C ILE A 2 1.66 -4.96 -0.40
N THR A 3 0.62 -5.21 -1.18
CA THR A 3 0.20 -6.56 -1.54
C THR A 3 -0.23 -6.51 -3.00
N ILE A 4 0.39 -7.34 -3.82
CA ILE A 4 0.05 -7.49 -5.22
C ILE A 4 -0.62 -8.84 -5.38
N THR A 5 -1.78 -8.83 -6.02
CA THR A 5 -2.64 -9.98 -6.24
C THR A 5 -2.97 -10.14 -7.71
N ASP A 6 -3.59 -11.26 -8.05
CA ASP A 6 -4.32 -11.40 -9.30
C ASP A 6 -5.56 -10.46 -9.35
N GLN A 7 -6.21 -10.38 -10.51
CA GLN A 7 -7.38 -9.51 -10.71
C GLN A 7 -8.59 -9.91 -9.87
N THR A 8 -8.69 -11.18 -9.44
CA THR A 8 -9.78 -11.62 -8.56
C THR A 8 -9.51 -11.26 -7.09
N GLY A 9 -8.26 -10.93 -6.75
CA GLY A 9 -7.82 -10.66 -5.38
C GLY A 9 -7.66 -11.93 -4.52
N ALA A 10 -7.77 -13.12 -5.11
CA ALA A 10 -7.73 -14.39 -4.38
C ALA A 10 -6.30 -14.90 -4.19
N GLU A 11 -5.44 -14.72 -5.19
CA GLU A 11 -4.05 -15.19 -5.17
C GLU A 11 -3.09 -14.02 -4.93
N THR A 12 -2.21 -14.18 -3.94
CA THR A 12 -1.18 -13.17 -3.62
C THR A 12 0.13 -13.54 -4.30
N LEU A 13 0.64 -12.62 -5.11
CA LEU A 13 1.86 -12.80 -5.90
C LEU A 13 3.10 -12.30 -5.15
N ALA A 14 2.96 -11.16 -4.46
CA ALA A 14 4.02 -10.54 -3.69
C ALA A 14 3.43 -9.72 -2.54
N LYS A 15 4.13 -9.66 -1.41
CA LYS A 15 3.73 -8.85 -0.26
C LYS A 15 4.92 -8.32 0.51
N SER A 16 4.82 -7.09 0.99
CA SER A 16 5.85 -6.48 1.84
C SER A 16 5.25 -5.51 2.85
N SER A 17 5.95 -5.34 3.97
CA SER A 17 5.54 -4.52 5.11
C SER A 17 6.66 -3.59 5.56
N GLY A 18 6.29 -2.49 6.24
CA GLY A 18 7.24 -1.47 6.70
C GLY A 18 8.32 -2.05 7.60
N GLY A 19 7.92 -2.89 8.57
CA GLY A 19 8.85 -3.57 9.47
C GLY A 19 9.77 -4.60 8.81
N THR A 20 9.48 -5.02 7.57
CA THR A 20 10.42 -5.84 6.78
C THR A 20 11.53 -4.99 6.16
N ALA A 21 11.21 -3.75 5.78
CA ALA A 21 12.18 -2.83 5.17
C ALA A 21 13.05 -2.12 6.21
N VAL A 22 12.49 -1.75 7.37
CA VAL A 22 13.19 -0.98 8.40
C VAL A 22 13.15 -1.67 9.76
N LYS A 23 14.23 -1.52 10.55
CA LYS A 23 14.37 -2.11 11.88
C LYS A 23 13.76 -1.28 13.01
N GLN A 24 13.49 0.00 12.76
CA GLN A 24 12.93 0.91 13.77
C GLN A 24 11.43 1.06 13.58
N ASN A 25 10.66 0.76 14.63
CA ASN A 25 9.19 0.78 14.58
C ASN A 25 8.62 2.14 14.14
N ARG A 26 9.26 3.25 14.55
CA ARG A 26 8.83 4.61 14.17
C ARG A 26 8.98 4.91 12.67
N ASP A 27 9.86 4.20 11.99
CA ASP A 27 10.18 4.43 10.58
C ASP A 27 9.33 3.55 9.66
N GLU A 28 8.50 2.66 10.19
CA GLU A 28 7.68 1.73 9.41
C GLU A 28 6.68 2.44 8.49
N ALA A 29 6.17 3.60 8.93
CA ALA A 29 5.27 4.43 8.14
C ALA A 29 6.02 5.42 7.23
N SER A 30 7.35 5.47 7.29
CA SER A 30 8.14 6.47 6.57
C SER A 30 8.04 6.31 5.05
N PRO A 31 8.10 7.40 4.28
CA PRO A 31 8.21 7.32 2.82
C PRO A 31 9.44 6.54 2.35
N TYR A 32 10.52 6.53 3.13
CA TYR A 32 11.73 5.76 2.84
C TYR A 32 11.46 4.26 2.85
N ALA A 33 10.84 3.75 3.93
CA ALA A 33 10.44 2.35 4.03
C ALA A 33 9.50 1.96 2.87
N ALA A 34 8.55 2.84 2.53
CA ALA A 34 7.62 2.61 1.43
C ALA A 34 8.30 2.44 0.06
N MET A 35 9.32 3.25 -0.25
CA MET A 35 10.09 3.13 -1.50
C MET A 35 10.84 1.81 -1.57
N GLN A 36 11.54 1.44 -0.49
CA GLN A 36 12.31 0.20 -0.44
C GLN A 36 11.44 -1.05 -0.57
N MET A 37 10.26 -1.04 0.06
CA MET A 37 9.27 -2.11 -0.11
C MET A 37 8.76 -2.19 -1.56
N ALA A 38 8.50 -1.06 -2.20
CA ALA A 38 7.98 -1.01 -3.56
C ALA A 38 8.98 -1.54 -4.59
N GLU A 39 10.27 -1.22 -4.43
CA GLU A 39 11.34 -1.77 -5.28
C GLU A 39 11.41 -3.30 -5.18
N GLY A 40 11.49 -3.84 -3.96
CA GLY A 40 11.59 -5.30 -3.79
C GLY A 40 10.36 -6.07 -4.31
N VAL A 41 9.16 -5.52 -4.11
CA VAL A 41 7.92 -6.13 -4.63
C VAL A 41 7.82 -6.01 -6.16
N ALA A 42 8.26 -4.89 -6.73
CA ALA A 42 8.26 -4.71 -8.17
C ALA A 42 9.22 -5.67 -8.87
N GLU A 43 10.42 -5.89 -8.31
CA GLU A 43 11.37 -6.88 -8.83
C GLU A 43 10.79 -8.30 -8.84
N GLU A 44 10.12 -8.71 -7.76
CA GLU A 44 9.48 -10.03 -7.64
C GLU A 44 8.37 -10.22 -8.70
N VAL A 45 7.55 -9.20 -8.91
CA VAL A 45 6.42 -9.24 -9.85
C VAL A 45 6.88 -9.16 -11.31
N LEU A 46 7.90 -8.35 -11.62
CA LEU A 46 8.51 -8.30 -12.94
C LEU A 46 9.18 -9.62 -13.30
N ALA A 47 9.83 -10.29 -12.34
CA ALA A 47 10.40 -11.62 -12.55
C ALA A 47 9.34 -12.70 -12.86
N GLN A 48 8.09 -12.49 -12.43
CA GLN A 48 6.94 -13.34 -12.77
C GLN A 48 6.30 -13.01 -14.13
N GLY A 49 6.78 -11.97 -14.83
CA GLY A 49 6.31 -11.57 -16.16
C GLY A 49 5.09 -10.65 -16.16
N ILE A 50 4.80 -9.98 -15.04
CA ILE A 50 3.70 -9.02 -14.93
C ILE A 50 4.22 -7.63 -15.22
N GLU A 51 3.65 -6.99 -16.25
CA GLU A 51 4.14 -5.71 -16.78
C GLU A 51 3.40 -4.51 -16.18
N GLY A 52 2.15 -4.69 -15.73
CA GLY A 52 1.31 -3.60 -15.25
C GLY A 52 0.38 -4.01 -14.11
N VAL A 53 0.03 -3.02 -13.28
CA VAL A 53 -0.82 -3.21 -12.09
C VAL A 53 -1.88 -2.12 -11.98
N HIS A 54 -3.03 -2.49 -11.41
CA HIS A 54 -4.01 -1.54 -10.91
C HIS A 54 -3.72 -1.27 -9.44
N VAL A 55 -3.80 0.01 -9.04
CA VAL A 55 -3.42 0.45 -7.70
C VAL A 55 -4.67 0.79 -6.92
N GLU A 56 -4.87 0.06 -5.83
CA GLU A 56 -5.92 0.33 -4.85
C GLU A 56 -5.29 0.93 -3.60
N VAL A 57 -5.51 2.23 -3.38
CA VAL A 57 -5.02 2.95 -2.21
C VAL A 57 -6.01 2.76 -1.08
N ARG A 58 -5.54 2.28 0.08
CA ARG A 58 -6.39 2.01 1.24
C ARG A 58 -5.85 2.70 2.49
N GLY A 59 -6.62 3.65 3.02
CA GLY A 59 -6.43 4.19 4.37
C GLY A 59 -7.08 3.31 5.46
N PRO A 60 -6.87 3.62 6.74
CA PRO A 60 -7.51 2.91 7.85
C PRO A 60 -9.05 2.90 7.75
N GLY A 61 -9.65 4.06 7.49
CA GLY A 61 -11.09 4.21 7.25
C GLY A 61 -11.97 3.80 8.44
N GLY A 62 -13.25 3.52 8.18
CA GLY A 62 -14.23 3.23 9.24
C GLY A 62 -14.42 4.44 10.15
N ASN A 63 -14.21 4.25 11.46
CA ASN A 63 -14.24 5.33 12.45
C ASN A 63 -12.85 5.92 12.75
N LEU A 64 -11.84 5.55 11.96
CA LEU A 64 -10.48 6.07 12.03
C LEU A 64 -10.26 7.10 10.91
N GLN A 65 -9.02 7.59 10.81
CA GLN A 65 -8.62 8.53 9.78
C GLN A 65 -8.82 7.93 8.38
N GLN A 66 -9.48 8.68 7.51
CA GLN A 66 -9.71 8.31 6.11
C GLN A 66 -8.52 8.63 5.21
N SER A 67 -7.70 9.61 5.61
CA SER A 67 -6.52 10.00 4.83
C SER A 67 -5.53 8.84 4.72
N PRO A 68 -5.05 8.51 3.51
CA PRO A 68 -3.99 7.53 3.34
C PRO A 68 -2.71 8.01 4.04
N GLY A 69 -1.94 7.06 4.59
CA GLY A 69 -0.72 7.35 5.32
C GLY A 69 0.39 7.96 4.45
N PRO A 70 1.45 8.51 5.07
CA PRO A 70 2.51 9.25 4.38
C PRO A 70 3.28 8.44 3.32
N GLY A 71 3.30 7.11 3.43
CA GLY A 71 3.95 6.22 2.46
C GLY A 71 3.18 5.96 1.16
N ALA A 72 1.90 6.34 1.07
CA ALA A 72 1.04 5.97 -0.07
C ALA A 72 1.54 6.57 -1.39
N GLN A 73 1.72 7.89 -1.46
CA GLN A 73 2.19 8.56 -2.68
C GLN A 73 3.59 8.10 -3.08
N ALA A 74 4.48 7.94 -2.10
CA ALA A 74 5.85 7.48 -2.32
C ALA A 74 5.89 6.09 -2.96
N THR A 75 5.01 5.19 -2.51
CA THR A 75 4.87 3.84 -3.07
C THR A 75 4.46 3.87 -4.54
N ILE A 76 3.40 4.62 -4.89
CA ILE A 76 2.90 4.71 -6.27
C ILE A 76 4.01 5.22 -7.20
N ARG A 77 4.74 6.24 -6.75
CA ARG A 77 5.85 6.80 -7.50
C ARG A 77 7.01 5.81 -7.66
N ALA A 78 7.30 5.02 -6.63
CA ALA A 78 8.37 4.03 -6.66
C ALA A 78 8.03 2.86 -7.59
N LEU A 79 6.79 2.35 -7.57
CA LEU A 79 6.34 1.30 -8.49
C LEU A 79 6.46 1.73 -9.96
N ALA A 80 6.05 2.96 -10.28
CA ALA A 80 6.19 3.51 -11.63
C ALA A 80 7.67 3.65 -12.06
N ARG A 81 8.56 4.00 -11.12
CA ARG A 81 10.01 4.10 -11.38
C ARG A 81 10.68 2.73 -11.53
N ALA A 82 10.17 1.72 -10.84
CA ALA A 82 10.66 0.35 -10.92
C ALA A 82 10.29 -0.34 -12.24
N GLY A 83 9.46 0.30 -13.09
CA GLY A 83 9.14 -0.17 -14.42
C GLY A 83 7.78 -0.86 -14.57
N LEU A 84 6.95 -0.87 -13.51
CA LEU A 84 5.57 -1.34 -13.62
C LEU A 84 4.69 -0.26 -14.26
N GLU A 85 3.87 -0.66 -15.23
CA GLU A 85 2.86 0.19 -15.81
C GLU A 85 1.70 0.39 -14.82
N ILE A 86 1.43 1.65 -14.46
CA ILE A 86 0.34 2.00 -13.56
C ILE A 86 -0.93 2.21 -14.38
N GLY A 87 -1.90 1.33 -14.18
CA GLY A 87 -3.23 1.45 -14.79
C GLY A 87 -4.14 2.37 -13.97
N ARG A 88 -5.30 1.85 -13.55
CA ARG A 88 -6.24 2.58 -12.69
C ARG A 88 -5.65 2.80 -11.30
N ILE A 89 -5.88 3.99 -10.75
CA ILE A 89 -5.65 4.30 -9.34
C ILE A 89 -7.02 4.57 -8.71
N GLU A 90 -7.37 3.84 -7.68
CA GLU A 90 -8.65 3.95 -6.97
C GLU A 90 -8.43 4.03 -5.46
N ASP A 91 -9.22 4.87 -4.77
CA ASP A 91 -9.24 4.91 -3.31
C ASP A 91 -10.31 3.95 -2.80
N VAL A 92 -9.88 2.87 -2.14
CA VAL A 92 -10.73 1.82 -1.57
C VAL A 92 -10.81 1.93 -0.04
N THR A 93 -10.54 3.11 0.51
CA THR A 93 -10.69 3.38 1.94
C THR A 93 -12.14 3.11 2.37
N PRO A 94 -12.40 2.25 3.37
CA PRO A 94 -13.76 1.87 3.74
C PRO A 94 -14.51 3.05 4.37
N ILE A 95 -15.63 3.44 3.75
CA ILE A 95 -16.52 4.51 4.23
C ILE A 95 -17.80 3.86 4.76
N PRO A 96 -18.07 3.91 6.08
CA PRO A 96 -19.29 3.36 6.65
C PRO A 96 -20.50 4.27 6.36
N HIS A 97 -21.66 3.68 6.07
CA HIS A 97 -22.92 4.44 6.00
C HIS A 97 -23.32 5.01 7.37
N ASP A 98 -23.06 4.25 8.43
CA ASP A 98 -23.08 4.69 9.83
C ASP A 98 -21.96 3.96 10.59
N GLY A 99 -21.31 4.66 11.51
CA GLY A 99 -20.10 4.22 12.19
C GLY A 99 -20.34 3.84 13.65
N THR A 100 -19.49 2.98 14.19
CA THR A 100 -19.44 2.79 15.66
C THR A 100 -18.69 3.96 16.30
N ARG A 101 -18.73 4.07 17.63
CA ARG A 101 -18.05 5.15 18.35
C ARG A 101 -16.54 5.16 18.04
N ALA A 102 -16.02 6.27 17.54
CA ALA A 102 -14.60 6.44 17.28
C ALA A 102 -13.77 6.32 18.58
N PRO A 103 -12.58 5.68 18.52
CA PRO A 103 -11.69 5.61 19.67
C PRO A 103 -11.14 7.00 20.01
N LYS A 104 -10.87 7.24 21.30
CA LYS A 104 -10.42 8.55 21.82
C LYS A 104 -9.07 9.00 21.24
N SER A 105 -8.23 8.08 20.81
CA SER A 105 -6.95 8.34 20.14
C SER A 105 -6.95 7.65 18.77
N SER A 106 -7.34 8.38 17.74
CA SER A 106 -7.25 7.95 16.34
C SER A 106 -6.15 8.76 15.65
N GLY A 107 -4.90 8.48 16.03
CA GLY A 107 -3.70 8.95 15.34
C GLY A 107 -2.88 7.76 14.87
N PHE A 108 -2.17 7.94 13.75
CA PHE A 108 -1.27 6.95 13.15
C PHE A 108 -0.28 6.34 14.15
#